data_AF-A0A0A9WE13-F1
#
_entry.id   AF-A0A0A9WE13-F1
#
_cell.length_a   1.000
_cell.length_b   1.000
_cell.length_c   1.000
_cell.angle_alpha   90.00
_cell.angle_beta   90.00
_cell.angle_gamma   90.00
#
_symmetry.space_group_name_H-M   'P 1'
#
loop_
_entity.id
_entity.type
_entity.pdbx_description
1 polymer ?
#
loop_
_entity_poly.entity_id
_entity_poly.type
_entity_poly.pdbx_seq_one_letter_code
_entity_poly.pdbx_strand_id
1 'polypeptide(L)'
;MKIYHILGHIFNSCSTEHEEILMYKWFTLVNKKNALIRRQMQLNILEKEDDLERRYVLLNSELRNILQMEEWQKTEDQKLRENLLLAELVNIVNKRDELVHHLDSQERAIEDDDRIEQDLSRAGLTQRNNNCVVQ
;
A
#
# COMPACT_ATOMS: atom_id res chain seq x y z
N MET A 1 -10.44 3.93 -14.22
CA MET A 1 -10.95 4.52 -15.49
C MET A 1 -11.16 3.50 -16.61
N LYS A 2 -10.96 2.18 -16.39
CA LYS A 2 -10.54 1.27 -17.46
C LYS A 2 -11.53 0.14 -17.76
N ILE A 3 -12.45 -0.13 -16.82
CA ILE A 3 -13.54 -1.09 -17.00
C ILE A 3 -14.66 -0.50 -17.90
N TYR A 4 -14.74 0.83 -18.04
CA TYR A 4 -15.74 1.48 -18.92
C TYR A 4 -15.56 1.09 -20.40
N HIS A 5 -14.31 1.00 -20.86
CA HIS A 5 -13.99 0.58 -22.23
C HIS A 5 -14.07 -0.94 -22.40
N ILE A 6 -13.62 -1.71 -21.40
CA ILE A 6 -13.64 -3.18 -21.45
C ILE A 6 -15.08 -3.73 -21.37
N LEU A 7 -15.91 -3.22 -20.45
CA LEU A 7 -17.33 -3.58 -20.39
C LEU A 7 -18.14 -2.94 -21.51
N GLY A 8 -17.80 -1.73 -21.96
CA GLY A 8 -18.40 -1.15 -23.16
C GLY A 8 -18.23 -2.07 -24.37
N HIS A 9 -17.10 -2.77 -24.50
CA HIS A 9 -16.86 -3.76 -25.57
C HIS A 9 -17.58 -5.11 -25.36
N ILE A 10 -17.76 -5.57 -24.12
CA ILE A 10 -18.50 -6.81 -23.82
C ILE A 10 -20.02 -6.61 -23.91
N PHE A 11 -20.51 -5.41 -23.57
CA PHE A 11 -21.93 -5.11 -23.39
C PHE A 11 -22.58 -4.50 -24.65
N ASN A 12 -21.79 -4.13 -25.67
CA ASN A 12 -22.26 -3.54 -26.95
C ASN A 12 -23.12 -4.49 -27.82
N SER A 13 -23.56 -5.62 -27.28
CA SER A 13 -24.49 -6.54 -27.96
C SER A 13 -25.95 -6.34 -27.53
N CYS A 14 -26.25 -5.70 -26.38
CA CYS A 14 -27.63 -5.40 -25.93
C CYS A 14 -27.65 -4.57 -24.63
N SER A 15 -27.53 -3.25 -24.71
CA SER A 15 -27.39 -2.33 -23.56
C SER A 15 -28.31 -1.12 -23.73
N THR A 16 -29.07 -0.74 -22.71
CA THR A 16 -29.85 0.52 -22.73
C THR A 16 -29.00 1.71 -22.27
N GLU A 17 -29.21 2.91 -22.83
CA GLU A 17 -28.49 4.15 -22.45
C GLU A 17 -28.50 4.41 -20.92
N HIS A 18 -29.58 4.00 -20.24
CA HIS A 18 -29.69 4.10 -18.78
C HIS A 18 -28.71 3.16 -18.04
N GLU A 19 -28.48 1.95 -18.54
CA GLU A 19 -27.50 1.01 -17.97
C GLU A 19 -26.08 1.54 -18.13
N GLU A 20 -25.76 2.18 -19.26
CA GLU A 20 -24.46 2.84 -19.48
C GLU A 20 -24.21 3.97 -18.47
N ILE A 21 -25.21 4.83 -18.24
CA ILE A 21 -25.12 5.93 -17.25
C ILE A 21 -24.96 5.39 -15.83
N LEU A 22 -25.73 4.37 -15.45
CA LEU A 22 -25.62 3.75 -14.12
C LEU A 22 -24.25 3.10 -13.93
N MET A 23 -23.77 2.41 -14.96
CA MET A 23 -22.45 1.80 -15.00
C MET A 23 -21.36 2.86 -14.82
N TYR A 24 -21.48 4.03 -15.46
CA TYR A 24 -20.53 5.15 -15.30
C TYR A 24 -20.46 5.65 -13.86
N LYS A 25 -21.63 5.87 -13.26
CA LYS A 25 -21.74 6.33 -11.87
C LYS A 25 -21.14 5.30 -10.92
N TRP A 26 -21.47 4.03 -11.11
CA TRP A 26 -20.91 2.93 -10.32
C TRP A 26 -19.38 2.88 -10.41
N PHE A 27 -18.81 2.99 -11.61
CA PHE A 27 -17.36 3.02 -11.79
C PHE A 27 -16.68 4.21 -11.13
N THR A 28 -17.28 5.38 -11.26
CA THR A 28 -16.77 6.59 -10.61
C THR A 28 -16.71 6.38 -9.10
N LEU A 29 -17.73 5.76 -8.52
CA LEU A 29 -17.76 5.44 -7.09
C LEU A 29 -16.71 4.38 -6.70
N VAL A 30 -16.58 3.30 -7.47
CA VAL A 30 -15.56 2.27 -7.23
C VAL A 30 -14.15 2.86 -7.31
N ASN A 31 -13.86 3.70 -8.31
CA ASN A 31 -12.57 4.36 -8.43
C ASN A 31 -12.28 5.27 -7.23
N LYS A 32 -13.27 6.07 -6.79
CA LYS A 32 -13.14 6.91 -5.59
C LYS A 32 -12.91 6.06 -4.34
N LYS A 33 -13.65 4.96 -4.17
CA LYS A 33 -13.46 4.00 -3.07
C LYS A 33 -12.04 3.43 -3.09
N ASN A 34 -11.55 2.97 -4.23
CA ASN A 34 -10.21 2.37 -4.35
C ASN A 34 -9.11 3.39 -4.06
N ALA A 35 -9.26 4.65 -4.51
CA ALA A 35 -8.34 5.72 -4.17
C ALA A 35 -8.31 6.02 -2.66
N LEU A 36 -9.49 6.04 -2.02
CA LEU A 36 -9.59 6.21 -0.57
C LEU A 36 -8.96 5.04 0.20
N ILE A 37 -9.16 3.80 -0.25
CA ILE A 37 -8.54 2.61 0.37
C ILE A 37 -7.02 2.70 0.29
N ARG A 38 -6.45 3.03 -0.88
CA ARG A 38 -5.01 3.23 -1.03
C ARG A 38 -4.49 4.32 -0.09
N ARG A 39 -5.19 5.45 -0.01
CA ARG A 39 -4.82 6.55 0.90
C ARG A 39 -4.87 6.12 2.36
N GLN A 40 -5.93 5.42 2.76
CA GLN A 40 -6.09 4.92 4.13
C GLN A 40 -4.97 3.95 4.52
N MET A 41 -4.57 3.10 3.58
CA MET A 41 -3.48 2.14 3.76
C MET A 41 -2.13 2.85 3.98
N GLN A 42 -1.82 3.85 3.15
CA GLN A 42 -0.64 4.70 3.35
C GLN A 42 -0.64 5.41 4.72
N LEU A 43 -1.78 5.96 5.13
CA LEU A 43 -1.92 6.62 6.43
C LEU A 43 -1.71 5.64 7.60
N ASN A 44 -2.22 4.40 7.48
CA ASN A 44 -2.02 3.37 8.49
C ASN A 44 -0.54 2.98 8.65
N ILE A 45 0.22 2.97 7.55
CA ILE A 45 1.66 2.69 7.59
C ILE A 45 2.39 3.83 8.31
N LEU A 46 2.08 5.09 7.97
CA LEU A 46 2.66 6.26 8.64
C LEU A 46 2.36 6.27 10.15
N GLU A 47 1.13 5.93 10.54
CA GLU A 47 0.74 5.80 11.95
C GLU A 47 1.56 4.72 12.66
N LYS A 48 1.75 3.55 12.03
CA LYS A 48 2.59 2.48 12.58
C LYS A 48 4.06 2.88 12.68
N GLU A 49 4.59 3.60 11.70
CA GLU A 49 5.97 4.11 11.76
C GLU A 49 6.15 5.11 12.92
N ASP A 50 5.21 6.03 13.09
CA ASP A 50 5.21 7.01 14.18
C ASP A 50 5.12 6.33 15.56
N ASP A 51 4.29 5.30 15.70
CA ASP A 51 4.22 4.50 16.92
C ASP A 51 5.52 3.73 17.22
N LEU A 52 6.16 3.18 16.19
CA LEU A 52 7.46 2.53 16.33
C LEU A 52 8.56 3.54 16.70
N GLU A 53 8.54 4.77 16.17
CA GLU A 53 9.45 5.86 16.54
C GLU A 53 9.26 6.31 17.98
N ARG A 54 8.01 6.52 18.41
CA ARG A 54 7.71 6.85 19.81
C ARG A 54 8.23 5.78 20.76
N ARG A 55 8.01 4.49 20.46
CA ARG A 55 8.57 3.38 21.25
C ARG A 55 10.09 3.35 21.23
N TYR A 56 10.70 3.54 20.06
CA TYR A 56 12.15 3.56 19.92
C TYR A 56 12.79 4.60 20.83
N VAL A 57 12.27 5.83 20.82
CA VAL A 57 12.78 6.94 21.65
C VAL A 57 12.74 6.58 23.14
N LEU A 58 11.63 6.01 23.62
CA LEU A 58 11.48 5.62 25.02
C LEU A 58 12.46 4.51 25.42
N LEU A 59 12.54 3.43 24.63
CA LEU A 59 13.43 2.30 24.89
C LEU A 59 14.91 2.71 24.83
N ASN A 60 15.27 3.53 23.85
CA ASN A 60 16.64 4.01 23.69
C ASN A 60 17.04 4.97 24.83
N SER A 61 16.11 5.81 25.30
CA SER A 61 16.35 6.65 26.48
C SER A 61 16.60 5.80 27.73
N GLU A 62 15.81 4.75 27.95
CA GLU A 62 16.00 3.84 29.07
C GLU A 62 17.34 3.10 28.97
N LEU A 63 17.66 2.55 27.79
CA LEU A 63 18.91 1.85 27.55
C LEU A 63 20.14 2.74 27.81
N ARG A 64 20.10 4.00 27.36
CA ARG A 64 21.17 4.96 27.61
C ARG A 64 21.41 5.21 29.10
N ASN A 65 20.37 5.19 29.93
CA ASN A 65 20.54 5.34 31.38
C ASN A 65 21.30 4.16 31.99
N ILE A 66 21.05 2.94 31.51
CA ILE A 66 21.75 1.73 31.96
C ILE A 66 23.20 1.73 31.45
N LEU A 67 23.41 2.10 30.18
CA LEU A 67 24.73 2.14 29.55
C LEU A 67 25.67 3.22 30.11
N GLN A 68 25.13 4.23 30.81
CA GLN A 68 25.94 5.23 31.51
C GLN A 68 26.61 4.67 32.78
N MET A 69 26.14 3.53 33.31
CA MET A 69 26.75 2.87 34.46
C MET A 69 27.95 2.03 34.03
N GLU A 70 29.01 2.02 34.83
CA GLU A 70 30.16 1.14 34.58
C GLU A 70 29.78 -0.33 34.81
N GLU A 71 30.38 -1.24 34.05
CA GLU A 71 29.98 -2.67 34.04
C GLU A 71 30.06 -3.34 35.41
N TRP A 72 31.05 -2.96 36.23
CA TRP A 72 31.19 -3.48 37.59
C TRP A 72 30.15 -2.93 38.59
N GLN A 73 29.45 -1.85 38.24
CA GLN A 73 28.38 -1.25 39.03
C GLN A 73 26.99 -1.82 38.66
N LYS A 74 26.88 -2.51 37.52
CA LYS A 74 25.61 -3.05 37.05
C LYS A 74 25.19 -4.28 37.84
N THR A 75 23.95 -4.31 38.29
CA THR A 75 23.32 -5.52 38.84
C THR A 75 22.97 -6.51 37.73
N GLU A 76 22.78 -7.78 38.08
CA GLU A 76 22.33 -8.79 37.11
C GLU A 76 20.96 -8.43 36.50
N ASP A 77 20.06 -7.82 37.28
CA ASP A 77 18.78 -7.32 36.78
C ASP A 77 18.96 -6.21 35.73
N GLN A 78 19.94 -5.32 35.92
CA GLN A 78 20.26 -4.26 34.96
C GLN A 78 20.83 -4.83 33.66
N LYS A 79 21.70 -5.84 33.73
CA LYS A 79 22.23 -6.53 32.55
C LYS A 79 21.12 -7.29 31.80
N LEU A 80 20.22 -7.95 32.54
CA LEU A 80 19.05 -8.58 31.94
C LEU A 80 18.15 -7.55 31.25
N ARG A 81 17.90 -6.42 31.90
CA ARG A 81 17.09 -5.33 31.33
C ARG A 81 17.73 -4.75 30.08
N GLU A 82 19.05 -4.53 30.08
CA GLU A 82 19.82 -4.10 28.91
C GLU A 82 19.61 -5.04 27.72
N ASN A 83 19.74 -6.35 27.93
CA ASN A 83 19.53 -7.35 26.88
C ASN A 83 18.09 -7.36 26.33
N LEU A 84 17.09 -7.22 27.21
CA LEU A 84 15.68 -7.13 26.80
C LEU A 84 15.41 -5.86 25.98
N LEU A 85 15.96 -4.71 26.40
CA LEU A 85 15.84 -3.46 25.65
C LEU A 85 16.49 -3.56 24.27
N LEU A 86 17.68 -4.14 24.18
CA LEU A 86 18.36 -4.38 22.90
C LEU A 86 17.54 -5.29 21.98
N ALA A 87 16.98 -6.38 22.52
CA ALA A 87 16.11 -7.29 21.76
C ALA A 87 14.87 -6.56 21.21
N GLU A 88 14.22 -5.72 22.02
CA GLU A 88 13.08 -4.93 21.57
C GLU A 88 13.45 -3.85 20.54
N LEU A 89 14.63 -3.24 20.66
CA LEU A 89 15.13 -2.30 19.65
C LEU A 89 15.35 -3.00 18.30
N VAL A 90 15.93 -4.19 18.28
CA VAL A 90 16.07 -5.01 17.06
C VAL A 90 14.69 -5.37 16.49
N ASN A 91 13.74 -5.75 17.35
CA ASN A 91 12.36 -6.02 16.95
C ASN A 91 11.69 -4.80 16.28
N ILE A 92 11.95 -3.59 16.78
CA ILE A 92 11.46 -2.36 16.14
C ILE A 92 12.07 -2.17 14.75
N VAL A 93 13.37 -2.39 14.58
CA VAL A 93 14.04 -2.29 13.27
C VAL A 93 13.43 -3.29 12.28
N ASN A 94 13.23 -4.54 12.69
CA ASN A 94 12.59 -5.55 11.85
C ASN A 94 11.16 -5.15 11.45
N LYS A 95 10.37 -4.60 12.38
CA LYS A 95 9.01 -4.13 12.08
C LYS A 95 9.00 -2.95 11.10
N ARG A 96 10.00 -2.05 11.16
CA ARG A 96 10.13 -0.98 10.16
C ARG A 96 10.47 -1.55 8.79
N ASP A 97 11.38 -2.51 8.74
CA ASP A 97 11.74 -3.21 7.50
C ASP A 97 10.52 -3.90 6.86
N GLU A 98 9.68 -4.55 7.66
CA GLU A 98 8.40 -5.11 7.22
C GLU A 98 7.46 -4.04 6.63
N LEU A 99 7.39 -2.84 7.21
CA LEU A 99 6.58 -1.73 6.68
C LEU A 99 7.11 -1.23 5.33
N VAL A 100 8.43 -1.14 5.18
CA VAL A 100 9.07 -0.77 3.91
C VAL A 100 8.77 -1.81 2.83
N HIS A 101 8.92 -3.10 3.15
CA HIS A 101 8.56 -4.20 2.24
C HIS A 101 7.08 -4.18 1.86
N HIS A 102 6.19 -3.82 2.79
CA HIS A 102 4.77 -3.69 2.52
C HIS A 102 4.45 -2.53 1.58
N LEU A 103 5.15 -1.39 1.70
CA LEU A 103 5.04 -0.27 0.77
C LEU A 103 5.53 -0.64 -0.63
N ASP A 104 6.70 -1.27 -0.73
CA ASP A 104 7.29 -1.72 -2.00
C ASP A 104 6.38 -2.73 -2.72
N SER A 105 5.81 -3.68 -1.98
CA SER A 105 4.83 -4.63 -2.52
C SER A 105 3.57 -3.95 -3.06
N GLN A 106 3.06 -2.94 -2.35
CA GLN A 106 1.90 -2.17 -2.82
C GLN A 106 2.21 -1.37 -4.07
N GLU A 107 3.36 -0.70 -4.13
CA GLU A 107 3.75 0.10 -5.28
C GLU A 107 3.86 -0.80 -6.52
N ARG A 108 4.51 -1.96 -6.40
CA ARG A 108 4.55 -2.96 -7.48
C ARG A 108 3.17 -3.42 -7.94
N ALA A 109 2.24 -3.65 -7.02
CA ALA A 109 0.88 -4.05 -7.39
C ALA A 109 0.15 -2.94 -8.18
N ILE A 110 0.38 -1.67 -7.81
CA ILE A 110 -0.19 -0.51 -8.54
C ILE A 110 0.46 -0.38 -9.93
N GLU A 111 1.78 -0.51 -10.01
CA GLU A 111 2.52 -0.48 -11.28
C GLU A 111 2.12 -1.62 -12.22
N ASP A 112 1.92 -2.83 -11.68
CA ASP A 112 1.44 -3.97 -12.46
C ASP A 112 0.02 -3.74 -13.00
N ASP A 113 -0.89 -3.17 -12.18
CA ASP A 113 -2.23 -2.77 -12.62
C ASP A 113 -2.18 -1.72 -13.75
N ASP A 114 -1.22 -0.78 -13.69
CA ASP A 114 -1.01 0.23 -14.72
C ASP A 114 -0.30 -0.31 -15.96
N ARG A 115 0.61 -1.28 -15.83
CA ARG A 115 1.24 -1.96 -16.96
C ARG A 115 0.23 -2.82 -17.72
N ILE A 116 -0.59 -3.60 -17.01
CA ILE A 116 -1.68 -4.39 -17.60
C ILE A 116 -2.63 -3.47 -18.38
N GLU A 117 -2.92 -2.27 -17.90
CA GLU A 117 -3.67 -1.28 -18.68
C GLU A 117 -2.98 -0.92 -19.99
N GLN A 118 -1.69 -0.58 -19.94
CA GLN A 118 -0.96 -0.12 -21.10
C GLN A 118 -0.92 -1.20 -22.19
N ASP A 119 -0.73 -2.45 -21.78
CA ASP A 119 -0.71 -3.61 -22.68
C ASP A 119 -2.09 -3.90 -23.28
N LEU A 120 -3.17 -3.83 -22.49
CA LEU A 120 -4.55 -3.93 -22.98
C LEU A 120 -4.89 -2.81 -23.98
N SER A 121 -4.34 -1.62 -23.76
CA SER A 121 -4.51 -0.46 -24.65
C SER A 121 -3.71 -0.58 -25.94
N ARG A 122 -2.56 -1.27 -25.92
CA ARG A 122 -1.72 -1.51 -27.11
C ARG A 122 -2.18 -2.70 -27.94
N ALA A 123 -2.78 -3.71 -27.32
CA ALA A 123 -3.30 -4.92 -27.98
C ALA A 123 -4.51 -4.67 -28.90
N GLY A 124 -4.88 -3.42 -29.18
CA GLY A 124 -5.92 -3.08 -30.16
C GLY A 124 -7.35 -3.42 -29.72
N LEU A 125 -7.56 -3.87 -28.48
CA LEU A 125 -8.88 -3.96 -27.84
C LEU A 125 -9.51 -2.58 -27.58
N THR A 126 -8.76 -1.52 -27.84
CA THR A 126 -9.12 -0.09 -27.69
C THR A 126 -9.23 0.65 -29.03
N GLN A 127 -8.82 0.05 -30.16
CA GLN A 127 -8.92 0.65 -31.50
C GLN A 127 -9.30 -0.38 -32.57
N ARG A 128 -10.57 -0.72 -32.65
CA ARG A 128 -11.18 -1.23 -33.89
C ARG A 128 -12.54 -0.55 -34.11
N ASN A 129 -12.48 0.73 -34.46
CA ASN A 129 -13.55 1.33 -35.24
C ASN A 129 -12.96 2.42 -36.12
N ASN A 130 -12.92 2.13 -37.42
CA ASN A 130 -13.06 3.03 -38.56
C ASN A 130 -12.72 2.20 -39.81
N ASN A 131 -13.70 1.42 -40.29
CA ASN A 131 -13.94 1.06 -41.70
C ASN A 131 -14.82 -0.20 -41.81
N CYS A 132 -16.08 -0.13 -41.35
CA CYS A 132 -17.13 -0.96 -41.93
C CYS A 132 -18.02 -0.06 -42.80
N VAL A 133 -17.62 0.10 -44.05
CA VAL A 133 -18.56 0.47 -45.12
C VAL A 133 -19.33 -0.81 -45.44
N VAL A 134 -20.60 -0.85 -45.06
CA VAL A 134 -21.54 -1.83 -45.63
C VAL A 134 -21.89 -1.30 -47.01
N GLN A 135 -21.47 -2.04 -48.04
CA GLN A 135 -21.85 -1.83 -49.44
C GLN A 135 -23.01 -2.75 -49.78
#